data_AF-X1U2B6-F1
#
_entry.id   AF-X1U2B6-F1
#
_cell.length_a   1.000
_cell.length_b   1.000
_cell.length_c   1.000
_cell.angle_alpha   90.00
_cell.angle_beta   90.00
_cell.angle_gamma   90.00
#
_symmetry.space_group_name_H-M   'P 1'
#
loop_
_entity.id
_entity.type
_entity.pdbx_description
1 polymer ?
#
loop_
_entity_poly.entity_id
_entity_poly.type
_entity_poly.pdbx_seq_one_letter_code
_entity_poly.pdbx_strand_id
1 'polypeptide(L)'
;MVKLAYEKGVHKCRKCGNRAPLDEDGRIYRCVACGHEEREQRAYYQFCEEHKKEIIQDVLDIGPDKTREKWQMDRQVWRTLSDRWGVHLVWAAPGFHSPSENGHRKLPAFR
;
A
#
# COMPACT_ATOMS: atom_id res chain seq x y z
N MET A 1 27.16 19.71 -20.62
CA MET A 1 27.21 20.49 -19.36
C MET A 1 26.66 19.75 -18.12
N VAL A 2 25.91 18.64 -18.27
CA VAL A 2 25.29 17.90 -17.14
C VAL A 2 26.31 17.20 -16.21
N LYS A 3 27.43 16.68 -16.75
CA LYS A 3 28.50 16.02 -15.95
C LYS A 3 29.09 16.92 -14.84
N LEU A 4 29.24 18.22 -15.11
CA LEU A 4 29.81 19.19 -14.16
C LEU A 4 28.89 19.49 -12.96
N ALA A 5 27.57 19.33 -13.11
CA ALA A 5 26.61 19.53 -12.02
C ALA A 5 26.58 18.34 -11.05
N TYR A 6 26.86 17.13 -11.55
CA TYR A 6 27.00 15.92 -10.73
C TYR A 6 28.22 16.02 -9.80
N GLU A 7 29.34 16.53 -10.31
CA GLU A 7 30.60 16.71 -9.56
C GLU A 7 30.54 17.80 -8.49
N LYS A 8 29.62 18.77 -8.61
CA LYS A 8 29.45 19.86 -7.61
C LYS A 8 28.37 19.59 -6.54
N GLY A 9 27.64 18.46 -6.60
CA GLY A 9 26.81 17.99 -5.49
C GLY A 9 25.64 18.88 -5.07
N VAL A 10 25.00 19.61 -6.00
CA VAL A 10 24.03 20.68 -5.65
C VAL A 10 22.56 20.23 -5.62
N HIS A 11 22.19 19.09 -6.21
CA HIS A 11 20.78 18.70 -6.35
C HIS A 11 20.29 17.79 -5.23
N LYS A 12 19.22 18.22 -4.55
CA LYS A 12 18.59 17.53 -3.43
C LYS A 12 17.28 16.89 -3.86
N CYS A 13 17.06 15.64 -3.49
CA CYS A 13 15.81 14.92 -3.68
C CYS A 13 14.66 15.70 -3.03
N ARG A 14 13.58 15.93 -3.78
CA ARG A 14 12.39 16.62 -3.25
C ARG A 14 11.69 15.87 -2.11
N LYS A 15 11.88 14.55 -2.00
CA LYS A 15 11.25 13.71 -0.96
C LYS A 15 12.04 13.72 0.36
N CYS A 16 13.36 13.54 0.30
CA CYS A 16 14.17 13.30 1.50
C CYS A 16 15.38 14.24 1.66
N GLY A 17 15.62 15.16 0.74
CA GLY A 17 16.73 16.11 0.80
C GLY A 17 18.12 15.52 0.52
N ASN A 18 18.25 14.21 0.36
CA ASN A 18 19.50 13.54 -0.02
C ASN A 18 19.94 13.89 -1.43
N ARG A 19 21.23 13.72 -1.73
CA ARG A 19 21.77 13.96 -3.08
C ARG A 19 21.03 13.13 -4.12
N ALA A 20 20.64 13.79 -5.21
CA ALA A 20 19.91 13.17 -6.31
C ALA A 20 20.53 13.51 -7.66
N PRO A 21 20.49 12.59 -8.63
CA PRO A 21 20.90 12.88 -10.00
C PRO A 21 19.92 13.84 -10.68
N LEU A 22 20.37 14.52 -11.74
CA LEU A 22 19.51 15.19 -12.70
C LEU A 22 19.16 14.22 -13.85
N ASP A 23 17.96 14.35 -14.44
CA ASP A 23 17.66 13.70 -15.72
C ASP A 23 18.32 14.43 -16.90
N GLU A 24 18.19 13.86 -18.10
CA GLU A 24 18.73 14.43 -19.35
C GLU A 24 18.10 15.79 -19.70
N ASP A 25 16.90 16.07 -19.17
CA ASP A 25 16.14 17.32 -19.32
C ASP A 25 16.46 18.35 -18.23
N GLY A 26 17.40 18.08 -17.32
CA GLY A 26 17.80 18.98 -16.23
C GLY A 26 16.82 19.03 -15.05
N ARG A 27 15.87 18.09 -14.93
CA ARG A 27 14.96 17.95 -13.78
C ARG A 27 15.63 17.12 -12.69
N ILE A 28 15.38 17.52 -11.44
CA ILE A 28 15.90 16.81 -10.26
C ILE A 28 15.16 15.49 -10.10
N TYR A 29 15.88 14.37 -10.24
CA TYR A 29 15.35 13.04 -10.00
C TYR A 29 15.08 12.82 -8.50
N ARG A 30 14.34 11.76 -8.16
CA ARG A 30 14.40 11.26 -6.78
C ARG A 30 15.79 10.67 -6.53
N CYS A 31 16.27 10.72 -5.28
CA CYS A 31 17.50 9.99 -4.98
C CYS A 31 17.27 8.48 -5.22
N VAL A 32 18.36 7.74 -5.43
CA VAL A 32 18.31 6.30 -5.74
C VAL A 32 17.47 5.54 -4.72
N ALA A 33 17.63 5.83 -3.43
CA ALA A 33 16.84 5.20 -2.35
C ALA A 33 15.34 5.46 -2.49
N CYS A 34 14.93 6.72 -2.66
CA CYS A 34 13.51 7.06 -2.83
C CYS A 34 12.92 6.55 -4.15
N GLY A 35 13.74 6.37 -5.19
CA GLY A 35 13.34 5.71 -6.44
C GLY A 35 13.11 4.21 -6.27
N HIS A 36 13.99 3.53 -5.51
CA HIS A 36 13.82 2.12 -5.16
C HIS A 36 12.57 1.89 -4.32
N GLU A 37 12.34 2.69 -3.27
CA GLU A 37 11.13 2.62 -2.44
C GLU A 37 9.85 2.75 -3.27
N GLU A 38 9.81 3.68 -4.23
CA GLU A 38 8.63 3.83 -5.10
C GLU A 38 8.44 2.63 -6.03
N ARG A 39 9.53 2.07 -6.55
CA ARG A 39 9.46 0.89 -7.41
C ARG A 39 8.95 -0.32 -6.62
N GLU A 40 9.45 -0.51 -5.41
CA GLU A 40 9.00 -1.57 -4.49
C GLU A 40 7.53 -1.38 -4.10
N GLN A 41 7.11 -0.16 -3.77
CA GLN A 41 5.70 0.14 -3.49
C GLN A 41 4.79 -0.14 -4.69
N ARG A 42 5.21 0.20 -5.91
CA ARG A 42 4.45 -0.11 -7.13
C ARG A 42 4.37 -1.61 -7.38
N ALA A 43 5.48 -2.33 -7.23
CA ALA A 43 5.52 -3.78 -7.38
C ALA A 43 4.62 -4.47 -6.35
N TYR A 44 4.65 -4.00 -5.10
CA TYR A 44 3.80 -4.51 -4.03
C TYR A 44 2.32 -4.22 -4.28
N TYR A 45 1.98 -3.02 -4.75
CA TYR A 45 0.61 -2.68 -5.14
C TYR A 45 0.10 -3.59 -6.26
N GLN A 46 0.93 -3.85 -7.28
CA GLN A 46 0.60 -4.77 -8.35
C GLN A 46 0.40 -6.21 -7.84
N PHE A 47 1.30 -6.69 -6.97
CA PHE A 47 1.16 -7.98 -6.31
C PHE A 47 -0.18 -8.11 -5.56
N CYS A 48 -0.61 -7.06 -4.85
CA CYS A 48 -1.89 -7.05 -4.15
C CYS A 48 -3.09 -7.10 -5.10
N GLU A 49 -3.02 -6.42 -6.26
CA GLU A 49 -4.07 -6.48 -7.28
C GLU A 49 -4.17 -7.87 -7.92
N GLU A 50 -3.03 -8.54 -8.15
CA GLU A 50 -2.99 -9.91 -8.67
C GLU A 50 -3.61 -10.92 -7.69
N HIS A 51 -3.41 -10.73 -6.39
CA HIS A 51 -3.94 -11.59 -5.32
C HIS A 51 -5.26 -11.09 -4.70
N LYS A 52 -5.94 -10.14 -5.37
CA LYS A 52 -7.16 -9.49 -4.85
C LYS A 52 -8.18 -10.49 -4.29
N LYS A 53 -8.46 -11.58 -4.99
CA LYS A 53 -9.49 -12.55 -4.58
C LYS A 53 -9.16 -13.21 -3.24
N GLU A 54 -7.92 -13.61 -3.06
CA GLU A 54 -7.43 -14.23 -1.82
C GLU A 54 -7.45 -13.24 -0.66
N ILE A 55 -7.03 -12.00 -0.91
CA ILE A 55 -7.05 -10.94 0.10
C ILE A 55 -8.49 -10.64 0.52
N ILE A 56 -9.43 -10.52 -0.41
CA ILE A 56 -10.86 -10.31 -0.08
C ILE A 56 -11.42 -11.49 0.71
N GLN A 57 -11.06 -12.73 0.34
CA GLN A 57 -11.46 -13.92 1.09
C GLN A 57 -10.92 -13.88 2.53
N ASP A 58 -9.66 -13.49 2.72
CA ASP A 58 -9.12 -13.30 4.06
C ASP A 58 -9.86 -12.20 4.83
N VAL A 59 -10.22 -11.08 4.20
CA VAL A 59 -11.07 -10.07 4.87
C VAL A 59 -12.35 -10.71 5.39
N LEU A 60 -12.99 -11.55 4.58
CA LEU A 60 -14.22 -12.24 4.96
C LEU A 60 -14.02 -13.23 6.11
N ASP A 61 -12.86 -13.88 6.16
CA ASP A 61 -12.60 -14.97 7.12
C ASP A 61 -12.03 -14.49 8.45
N ILE A 62 -11.11 -13.53 8.43
CA ILE A 62 -10.37 -13.06 9.62
C ILE A 62 -10.55 -11.57 9.93
N GLY A 63 -11.23 -10.84 9.05
CA GLY A 63 -11.50 -9.41 9.22
C GLY A 63 -10.37 -8.50 8.71
N PRO A 64 -10.67 -7.22 8.45
CA PRO A 64 -9.79 -6.29 7.73
C PRO A 64 -8.46 -6.03 8.45
N ASP A 65 -8.47 -5.91 9.78
CA ASP A 65 -7.25 -5.60 10.55
C ASP A 65 -6.26 -6.76 10.53
N LYS A 66 -6.74 -8.00 10.72
CA LYS A 66 -5.91 -9.20 10.67
C LYS A 66 -5.43 -9.49 9.25
N THR A 67 -6.24 -9.22 8.23
CA THR A 67 -5.81 -9.34 6.82
C THR A 67 -4.70 -8.35 6.50
N ARG A 68 -4.84 -7.08 6.89
CA ARG A 68 -3.79 -6.07 6.70
C ARG A 68 -2.46 -6.51 7.32
N GLU A 69 -2.50 -7.05 8.53
CA GLU A 69 -1.30 -7.56 9.23
C GLU A 69 -0.71 -8.80 8.54
N LYS A 70 -1.55 -9.79 8.17
CA LYS A 70 -1.14 -11.00 7.45
C LYS A 70 -0.39 -10.66 6.15
N TRP A 71 -0.93 -9.71 5.39
CA TRP A 71 -0.36 -9.31 4.10
C TRP A 71 0.75 -8.26 4.23
N GLN A 72 1.07 -7.81 5.45
CA GLN A 72 2.07 -6.77 5.73
C GLN A 72 1.77 -5.45 4.99
N MET A 73 0.50 -5.12 4.83
CA MET A 73 0.07 -3.92 4.14
C MET A 73 0.26 -2.70 5.04
N ASP A 74 0.96 -1.69 4.52
CA ASP A 74 0.96 -0.39 5.16
C ASP A 74 -0.46 0.23 5.15
N ARG A 75 -0.71 1.16 6.07
CA ARG A 75 -2.04 1.77 6.22
C ARG A 75 -2.50 2.54 4.98
N GLN A 76 -1.58 3.14 4.24
CA GLN A 76 -1.90 3.95 3.08
C GLN A 76 -2.28 3.05 1.88
N VAL A 77 -1.50 2.00 1.63
CA VAL A 77 -1.82 0.97 0.63
C VAL A 77 -3.15 0.30 0.97
N TRP A 78 -3.34 -0.11 2.23
CA TRP A 78 -4.59 -0.74 2.67
C TRP A 78 -5.81 0.14 2.42
N ARG A 79 -5.77 1.43 2.79
CA ARG A 79 -6.88 2.37 2.53
C ARG A 79 -7.17 2.49 1.04
N THR A 80 -6.12 2.69 0.24
CA THR A 80 -6.24 2.84 -1.22
C THR A 80 -6.90 1.61 -1.86
N LEU A 81 -6.43 0.41 -1.50
CA LEU A 81 -6.97 -0.85 -1.99
C LEU A 81 -8.38 -1.11 -1.48
N SER A 82 -8.64 -0.80 -0.20
CA SER A 82 -9.96 -0.98 0.41
C SER A 82 -11.04 -0.13 -0.25
N ASP A 83 -10.73 1.13 -0.55
CA ASP A 83 -11.63 2.04 -1.26
C ASP A 83 -11.86 1.56 -2.68
N ARG A 84 -10.77 1.23 -3.39
CA ARG A 84 -10.82 0.78 -4.79
C ARG A 84 -11.57 -0.56 -4.97
N TRP A 85 -11.37 -1.49 -4.05
CA TRP A 85 -12.01 -2.81 -4.12
C TRP A 85 -13.39 -2.86 -3.47
N GLY A 86 -13.81 -1.79 -2.78
CA GLY A 86 -15.09 -1.76 -2.07
C GLY A 86 -15.11 -2.69 -0.86
N VAL A 87 -13.98 -2.87 -0.16
CA VAL A 87 -13.87 -3.76 1.01
C VAL A 87 -14.89 -3.39 2.09
N HIS A 88 -15.15 -2.09 2.26
CA HIS A 88 -16.17 -1.58 3.18
C HIS A 88 -17.59 -2.07 2.84
N LEU A 89 -17.91 -2.30 1.57
CA LEU A 89 -19.21 -2.82 1.13
C LEU A 89 -19.33 -4.32 1.40
N VAL A 90 -18.24 -5.05 1.18
CA VAL A 90 -18.17 -6.50 1.40
C VAL A 90 -18.40 -6.82 2.88
N TRP A 91 -17.83 -6.03 3.78
CA TRP A 91 -17.96 -6.23 5.22
C TRP A 91 -19.25 -5.64 5.82
N ALA A 92 -19.90 -4.69 5.15
CA ALA A 92 -21.18 -4.12 5.56
C ALA A 92 -22.39 -4.93 5.06
N ALA A 93 -22.17 -6.00 4.28
CA ALA A 93 -23.24 -6.79 3.70
C ALA A 93 -24.06 -7.54 4.77
N PRO A 94 -25.40 -7.61 4.64
CA PRO A 94 -26.26 -8.33 5.58
C PRO A 94 -25.86 -9.81 5.67
N GLY A 95 -25.53 -10.28 6.88
CA GLY A 95 -24.99 -11.63 7.13
C GLY A 95 -23.50 -11.67 7.51
N PHE A 96 -22.75 -10.60 7.24
CA PHE A 96 -21.38 -10.40 7.70
C PHE A 96 -21.37 -9.45 8.91
N HIS A 97 -21.99 -9.89 10.01
CA HIS A 97 -21.89 -9.14 11.25
C HIS A 97 -20.46 -9.11 11.76
N SER A 98 -20.05 -7.98 12.36
CA SER A 98 -18.74 -7.79 12.96
C SER A 98 -18.34 -9.02 13.80
N PRO A 99 -17.14 -9.58 13.59
CA PRO A 99 -16.59 -10.59 14.47
C PRO A 99 -16.68 -10.07 15.90
N SER A 100 -16.88 -10.98 16.85
CA SER A 100 -16.62 -10.68 18.26
C SER A 100 -15.21 -10.08 18.42
N GLU A 101 -14.92 -9.39 19.53
CA GLU A 101 -13.59 -8.81 19.83
C GLU A 101 -12.42 -9.80 19.61
N ASN A 102 -12.71 -11.10 19.56
CA ASN A 102 -11.73 -12.18 19.38
C ASN A 102 -11.58 -12.68 17.93
N GLY A 103 -12.34 -12.15 16.97
CA GLY A 103 -12.29 -12.56 15.56
C GLY A 103 -13.07 -13.84 15.23
N HIS A 104 -13.95 -14.31 16.13
CA HIS A 104 -14.86 -15.43 15.83
C HIS A 104 -16.18 -14.91 15.24
N ARG A 105 -16.72 -15.65 14.25
CA ARG A 105 -18.07 -15.42 13.69
C ARG A 105 -19.08 -15.39 14.84
N LYS A 106 -19.78 -14.27 15.02
CA LYS A 106 -20.99 -14.23 15.85
C LYS A 106 -22.04 -15.09 15.15
N LEU A 107 -22.40 -16.23 15.74
CA LEU A 107 -23.58 -16.96 15.31
C LEU A 107 -24.80 -16.02 15.41
N PRO A 108 -25.74 -16.07 14.46
CA PRO A 108 -26.95 -15.27 14.55
C PRO A 108 -27.63 -15.59 15.88
N ALA A 109 -27.98 -14.54 16.63
CA ALA A 109 -28.77 -14.70 17.84
C ALA A 109 -30.13 -15.25 17.42
N PHE A 110 -30.34 -16.55 17.62
CA PHE A 110 -31.66 -17.14 17.48
C PHE A 110 -32.57 -16.48 18.51
N ARG A 111 -33.65 -15.86 18.02
CA ARG A 111 -34.78 -15.42 18.85
C ARG A 111 -35.51 -16.63 19.41
#